data_AF-A0A3P8FEJ2-F1
#
_entry.id   AF-A0A3P8FEJ2-F1
#
_cell.length_a   1.000
_cell.length_b   1.000
_cell.length_c   1.000
_cell.angle_alpha   90.00
_cell.angle_beta   90.00
_cell.angle_gamma   90.00
#
_symmetry.space_group_name_H-M   'P 1'
#
loop_
_entity.id
_entity.type
_entity.pdbx_description
1 polymer ?
#
loop_
_entity_poly.entity_id
_entity_poly.type
_entity_poly.pdbx_seq_one_letter_code
_entity_poly.pdbx_strand_id
1 'polypeptide(L)'
;MGSAPKTIEIGKKPRRLVDEVCQNVSEFLVLLTHAALYRFGGYRSSEFRDYSWGSRVATKMCLDDRVFRYCQRSAHLAHQAIEKHNLETYEGVF
;
A
#
# COMPACT_ATOMS: atom_id res chain seq x y z
N MET A 1 48.21 -12.08 2.73
CA MET A 1 47.00 -11.22 2.82
C MET A 1 45.80 -12.15 2.78
N GLY A 2 45.19 -12.43 3.93
CA GLY A 2 44.03 -13.33 4.02
C GLY A 2 42.79 -12.62 3.52
N SER A 3 42.12 -13.19 2.51
CA SER A 3 40.80 -12.74 2.08
C SER A 3 39.82 -12.98 3.23
N ALA A 4 39.23 -11.90 3.77
CA ALA A 4 38.15 -12.01 4.74
C ALA A 4 37.05 -12.93 4.17
N PRO A 5 36.49 -13.86 4.97
CA PRO A 5 35.44 -14.75 4.49
C PRO A 5 34.26 -13.89 4.03
N LYS A 6 33.80 -14.11 2.78
CA LYS A 6 32.56 -13.52 2.28
C LYS A 6 31.42 -14.07 3.13
N THR A 7 30.96 -13.28 4.08
CA THR A 7 29.75 -13.57 4.86
C THR A 7 28.59 -13.72 3.88
N ILE A 8 28.11 -14.94 3.68
CA ILE A 8 26.91 -15.17 2.88
C ILE A 8 25.75 -14.59 3.70
N GLU A 9 25.20 -13.47 3.22
CA GLU A 9 24.05 -12.80 3.85
C GLU A 9 22.75 -13.59 3.57
N ILE A 10 22.67 -14.79 4.17
CA ILE A 10 21.48 -15.63 4.13
C ILE A 10 20.37 -14.86 4.88
N GLY A 11 19.30 -14.47 4.17
CA GLY A 11 18.13 -13.79 4.74
C GLY A 11 17.80 -12.40 4.18
N LYS A 12 18.69 -11.72 3.43
CA LYS A 12 18.35 -10.42 2.82
C LYS A 12 17.33 -10.51 1.68
N LYS A 13 17.41 -11.55 0.85
CA LYS A 13 16.47 -11.74 -0.28
C LYS A 13 15.03 -11.98 0.20
N PRO A 14 14.75 -12.87 1.17
CA PRO A 14 13.39 -13.05 1.70
C PRO A 14 12.84 -11.79 2.36
N ARG A 15 13.64 -11.07 3.17
CA ARG A 15 13.19 -9.80 3.79
C ARG A 15 12.80 -8.74 2.76
N ARG A 16 13.66 -8.52 1.75
CA ARG A 16 13.35 -7.59 0.64
C ARG A 16 12.07 -7.97 -0.10
N LEU A 17 11.84 -9.26 -0.33
CA LEU A 17 10.62 -9.74 -0.98
C LEU A 17 9.37 -9.44 -0.13
N VAL A 18 9.46 -9.63 1.19
CA VAL A 18 8.35 -9.31 2.10
C VAL A 18 8.05 -7.80 2.07
N ASP A 19 9.08 -6.95 2.14
CA ASP A 19 8.92 -5.49 2.08
C ASP A 19 8.27 -5.06 0.75
N GLU A 20 8.73 -5.61 -0.37
CA GLU A 20 8.18 -5.36 -1.71
C GLU A 20 6.72 -5.80 -1.81
N VAL A 21 6.37 -6.96 -1.26
CA VAL A 21 4.98 -7.45 -1.23
C VAL A 21 4.11 -6.55 -0.36
N CYS A 22 4.56 -6.18 0.83
CA CYS A 22 3.82 -5.27 1.73
C CYS A 22 3.59 -3.92 1.06
N GLN A 23 4.59 -3.38 0.36
CA GLN A 23 4.44 -2.13 -0.37
C GLN A 23 3.40 -2.24 -1.50
N ASN A 24 3.51 -3.26 -2.34
CA ASN A 24 2.57 -3.47 -3.44
C ASN A 24 1.13 -3.66 -2.95
N VAL A 25 0.93 -4.42 -1.87
CA VAL A 25 -0.40 -4.64 -1.27
C VAL A 25 -0.96 -3.33 -0.72
N SER A 26 -0.18 -2.57 0.04
CA SER A 26 -0.62 -1.28 0.58
C SER A 26 -0.98 -0.27 -0.51
N GLU A 27 -0.17 -0.15 -1.57
CA GLU A 27 -0.49 0.70 -2.72
C GLU A 27 -1.79 0.26 -3.40
N PHE A 28 -1.97 -1.05 -3.60
CA PHE A 28 -3.19 -1.60 -4.17
C PHE A 28 -4.44 -1.29 -3.32
N LEU A 29 -4.33 -1.38 -1.99
CA LEU A 29 -5.42 -1.03 -1.08
C LEU A 29 -5.85 0.43 -1.22
N VAL A 30 -4.92 1.38 -1.37
CA VAL A 30 -5.24 2.79 -1.62
C VAL A 30 -6.07 2.95 -2.89
N LEU A 31 -5.62 2.33 -3.99
CA LEU A 31 -6.31 2.41 -5.29
C LEU A 31 -7.71 1.79 -5.21
N LEU A 32 -7.85 0.66 -4.50
CA LEU A 32 -9.12 -0.01 -4.29
C LEU A 32 -10.10 0.85 -3.48
N THR A 33 -9.63 1.51 -2.41
CA THR A 33 -10.49 2.39 -1.60
C THR A 33 -10.99 3.58 -2.42
N HIS A 34 -10.14 4.24 -3.20
CA HIS A 34 -10.58 5.34 -4.06
C HIS A 34 -11.54 4.88 -5.16
N ALA A 35 -11.27 3.72 -5.78
CA ALA A 35 -12.19 3.13 -6.75
C ALA A 35 -13.56 2.82 -6.13
N ALA A 36 -13.59 2.30 -4.90
CA ALA A 36 -14.82 2.02 -4.17
C ALA A 36 -15.62 3.30 -3.89
N LEU A 37 -14.96 4.36 -3.39
CA LEU A 37 -15.58 5.67 -3.16
C LEU A 37 -16.19 6.26 -4.44
N TYR A 38 -15.50 6.11 -5.57
CA TYR A 38 -16.01 6.55 -6.86
C TYR A 38 -17.23 5.74 -7.32
N ARG A 39 -17.17 4.41 -7.15
CA ARG A 39 -18.16 3.48 -7.74
C ARG A 39 -19.43 3.35 -6.92
N PHE A 40 -19.31 3.28 -5.60
CA PHE A 40 -20.43 3.03 -4.67
C PHE A 40 -20.97 4.31 -4.03
N GLY A 41 -20.37 5.46 -4.34
CA GLY A 41 -20.77 6.74 -3.78
C GLY A 41 -20.01 7.07 -2.49
N GLY A 42 -19.94 8.36 -2.21
CA GLY A 42 -19.18 8.95 -1.10
C GLY A 42 -18.78 10.38 -1.42
N TYR A 43 -18.46 10.66 -2.69
CA TYR A 43 -18.14 11.98 -3.23
C TYR A 43 -18.72 12.15 -4.64
N ARG A 44 -18.81 13.40 -5.13
CA ARG A 44 -19.25 13.68 -6.51
C ARG A 44 -18.18 13.26 -7.49
N SER A 45 -18.55 12.81 -8.69
CA SER A 45 -17.58 12.39 -9.73
C SER A 45 -16.62 13.51 -10.15
N SER A 46 -16.99 14.79 -9.98
CA SER A 46 -16.13 15.95 -10.20
C SER A 46 -14.95 16.05 -9.23
N GLU A 47 -15.06 15.40 -8.07
CA GLU A 47 -14.02 15.34 -7.03
C GLU A 47 -12.99 14.24 -7.31
N PHE A 48 -12.97 13.66 -8.52
CA PHE A 48 -12.06 12.59 -8.88
C PHE A 48 -11.27 12.91 -10.14
N ARG A 49 -10.01 12.50 -10.16
CA ARG A 49 -9.15 12.52 -11.35
C ARG A 49 -8.80 11.11 -11.81
N ASP A 50 -8.54 10.97 -13.11
CA ASP A 50 -7.95 9.75 -13.64
C ASP A 50 -6.54 9.54 -13.08
N TYR A 51 -6.25 8.29 -12.73
CA TYR A 51 -4.96 7.85 -12.24
C TYR A 51 -4.61 6.50 -12.87
N SER A 52 -3.36 6.35 -13.27
CA SER A 52 -2.83 5.11 -13.81
C SER A 52 -1.68 4.62 -12.94
N TRP A 53 -1.80 3.41 -12.41
CA TRP A 53 -0.71 2.73 -11.73
C TRP A 53 0.00 1.82 -12.72
N GLY A 54 1.18 2.27 -13.15
CA GLY A 54 1.90 1.67 -14.27
C GLY A 54 1.08 1.68 -15.55
N SER A 55 1.18 0.61 -16.35
CA SER A 55 0.44 0.44 -17.61
C SER A 55 -0.80 -0.44 -17.50
N ARG A 56 -1.11 -0.98 -16.30
CA ARG A 56 -2.10 -2.07 -16.15
C ARG A 56 -3.37 -1.66 -15.43
N VAL A 57 -3.32 -0.68 -14.53
CA VAL A 57 -4.46 -0.30 -13.70
C VAL A 57 -4.81 1.16 -13.96
N ALA A 58 -6.00 1.40 -14.48
CA ALA A 58 -6.61 2.72 -14.57
C ALA A 58 -7.72 2.82 -13.53
N THR A 59 -7.70 3.88 -12.72
CA THR A 59 -8.67 4.13 -11.66
C THR A 59 -8.97 5.61 -11.51
N LYS A 60 -9.91 5.95 -10.63
CA LYS A 60 -10.26 7.32 -10.24
C LYS A 60 -9.76 7.56 -8.82
N MET A 61 -8.98 8.63 -8.61
CA MET A 61 -8.53 9.05 -7.29
C MET A 61 -9.27 10.30 -6.82
N CYS A 62 -9.68 10.31 -5.55
CA CYS A 62 -10.36 11.45 -4.94
C CYS A 62 -9.38 12.63 -4.80
N LEU A 63 -9.86 13.84 -5.06
CA LEU A 63 -9.13 15.11 -4.96
C LEU A 63 -9.21 15.71 -3.55
N ASP A 64 -10.11 15.23 -2.70
CA ASP A 64 -10.18 15.65 -1.30
C ASP A 64 -8.93 15.20 -0.53
N ASP A 65 -8.10 16.16 -0.16
CA ASP A 65 -6.86 15.96 0.61
C ASP A 65 -7.08 15.22 1.94
N ARG A 66 -8.27 15.30 2.54
CA ARG A 66 -8.58 14.59 3.79
C ARG A 66 -8.72 13.10 3.53
N VAL A 67 -9.46 12.74 2.48
CA VAL A 67 -9.63 11.36 2.03
C VAL A 67 -8.29 10.79 1.59
N PHE A 68 -7.54 11.54 0.79
CA PHE A 68 -6.23 11.11 0.32
C PHE A 68 -5.29 10.80 1.48
N ARG A 69 -5.17 11.71 2.46
CA ARG A 69 -4.35 11.50 3.66
C ARG A 69 -4.84 10.35 4.52
N TYR A 70 -6.15 10.18 4.66
CA TYR A 70 -6.73 9.06 5.39
C TYR A 70 -6.38 7.73 4.74
N CYS A 71 -6.58 7.59 3.42
CA CYS A 71 -6.23 6.38 2.68
C CYS A 71 -4.73 6.06 2.77
N GLN A 72 -3.85 7.07 2.65
CA GLN A 72 -2.41 6.87 2.82
C GLN A 72 -2.04 6.41 4.23
N ARG A 73 -2.64 7.01 5.26
CA ARG A 73 -2.42 6.61 6.65
C ARG A 73 -2.88 5.18 6.90
N SER A 74 -4.08 4.81 6.44
CA SER A 74 -4.60 3.45 6.60
C SER A 74 -3.76 2.42 5.85
N ALA A 75 -3.27 2.74 4.65
CA ALA A 75 -2.36 1.87 3.91
C ALA A 75 -1.00 1.69 4.59
N HIS A 76 -0.49 2.75 5.25
CA HIS A 76 0.71 2.66 6.07
C HIS A 76 0.51 1.76 7.30
N LEU A 77 -0.62 1.89 7.99
CA LEU A 77 -0.95 1.02 9.13
C LEU A 77 -1.13 -0.44 8.68
N ALA A 78 -1.80 -0.66 7.55
CA ALA A 78 -1.94 -1.98 6.94
C ALA A 78 -0.56 -2.57 6.57
N HIS A 79 0.34 -1.77 6.00
CA HIS A 79 1.71 -2.20 5.69
C HIS A 79 2.42 -2.75 6.94
N GLN A 80 2.40 -1.96 8.03
CA GLN A 80 3.02 -2.35 9.29
C GLN A 80 2.39 -3.61 9.90
N ALA A 81 1.08 -3.79 9.75
CA ALA A 81 0.37 -4.97 10.22
C ALA A 81 0.72 -6.22 9.40
N ILE A 82 0.80 -6.10 8.06
CA ILE A 82 1.18 -7.18 7.15
C ILE A 82 2.62 -7.61 7.40
N GLU A 83 3.56 -6.65 7.49
CA GLU A 83 4.98 -6.90 7.74
C GLU A 83 5.20 -7.70 9.04
N LYS A 84 4.40 -7.41 10.07
CA LYS A 84 4.45 -8.09 11.38
C LYS A 84 3.64 -9.39 11.43
N HIS A 85 3.08 -9.84 10.30
CA HIS A 85 2.15 -10.98 10.22
C HIS A 85 0.95 -10.88 11.19
N ASN A 86 0.52 -9.67 11.52
CA ASN A 86 -0.44 -9.41 12.58
C ASN A 86 -1.79 -8.89 12.03
N LEU A 87 -2.22 -9.43 10.89
CA LEU A 87 -3.46 -9.01 10.22
C LEU A 87 -4.72 -9.34 11.04
N GLU A 88 -4.67 -10.34 11.92
CA GLU A 88 -5.79 -10.74 12.77
C GLU A 88 -6.13 -9.72 13.87
N THR A 89 -5.20 -8.82 14.21
CA THR A 89 -5.44 -7.74 15.20
C THR A 89 -5.51 -6.35 14.56
N TYR A 90 -5.66 -6.26 13.24
CA TYR A 90 -5.92 -4.99 12.56
C TYR A 90 -7.35 -4.50 12.86
N GLU A 91 -7.56 -4.01 14.08
CA GLU A 91 -8.70 -3.16 14.39
C GLU A 91 -8.40 -1.78 13.82
N GLY A 92 -9.06 -1.44 12.71
CA GLY A 92 -9.07 -0.08 12.21
C GLY A 92 -9.61 0.82 13.32
N VAL A 93 -8.75 1.65 13.90
CA VAL A 93 -9.18 2.64 14.90
C VAL A 93 -10.10 3.62 14.16
N PHE A 94 -11.39 3.51 14.46
CA PHE A 94 -12.47 4.35 13.92
C PHE A 94 -12.34 5.79 14.40
#